data_AF-A0A0A3HSS2-F1
#
_entry.id   AF-A0A0A3HSS2-F1
#
_cell.length_a   1.000
_cell.length_b   1.000
_cell.length_c   1.000
_cell.angle_alpha   90.00
_cell.angle_beta   90.00
_cell.angle_gamma   90.00
#
_symmetry.space_group_name_H-M   'P 1'
#
loop_
_entity.id
_entity.type
_entity.pdbx_description
1 polymer ?
#
loop_
_entity_poly.entity_id
_entity_poly.type
_entity_poly.pdbx_seq_one_letter_code
_entity_poly.pdbx_strand_id
1 'polypeptide(L)'
;MSDLLSLLLLGIAVSLDSFTVGLTYGMRKVTIPVKSFIIIFACTFIVLLTAMGIGSLIELFISYEAAERVGGIILITIGIWVLYQFLTSQDTSEQRKSTIKIVDLEIKRLGLIIKILKKPTEADFDRSGTIGSTEALFLGLALSLDSFGAGIGAALIDLPPILFSIVVTVSSVIFVMAGINIGLIFRNMNWVKKLTFLPGIALILIGIFKI
;
A
#
# COMPACT_ATOMS: atom_id res chain seq x y z
N MET A 1 17.82 22.78 -5.82
CA MET A 1 17.52 21.77 -6.86
C MET A 1 17.60 20.34 -6.32
N SER A 2 18.37 20.08 -5.25
CA SER A 2 18.36 18.83 -4.49
C SER A 2 16.98 18.46 -3.95
N ASP A 3 16.28 19.43 -3.37
CA ASP A 3 15.08 19.13 -2.56
C ASP A 3 13.89 18.75 -3.43
N LEU A 4 13.76 19.35 -4.62
CA LEU A 4 12.77 18.96 -5.62
C LEU A 4 13.04 17.54 -6.15
N LEU A 5 14.31 17.18 -6.35
CA LEU A 5 14.69 15.86 -6.82
C LEU A 5 14.42 14.82 -5.74
N SER A 6 14.80 15.07 -4.49
CA SER A 6 14.48 14.20 -3.34
C SER A 6 12.97 14.03 -3.17
N LEU A 7 12.20 15.12 -3.30
CA LEU A 7 10.74 15.09 -3.22
C LEU A 7 10.12 14.23 -4.32
N LEU A 8 10.58 14.39 -5.57
CA LEU A 8 10.10 13.58 -6.70
C LEU A 8 10.51 12.11 -6.57
N LEU A 9 11.77 11.84 -6.20
CA LEU A 9 12.30 10.50 -6.06
C LEU A 9 11.58 9.74 -4.94
N LEU A 10 11.39 10.40 -3.79
CA LEU A 10 10.65 9.83 -2.67
C LEU A 10 9.18 9.65 -3.03
N GLY A 11 8.55 10.62 -3.71
CA GLY A 11 7.17 10.51 -4.18
C GLY A 11 6.95 9.31 -5.11
N ILE A 12 7.87 9.10 -6.06
CA ILE A 12 7.86 7.93 -6.94
C ILE A 12 8.08 6.64 -6.16
N ALA A 13 9.06 6.61 -5.26
CA ALA A 13 9.38 5.42 -4.47
C ALA A 13 8.20 4.97 -3.61
N VAL A 14 7.52 5.92 -2.97
CA VAL A 14 6.32 5.65 -2.17
C VAL A 14 5.17 5.15 -3.05
N SER A 15 5.01 5.67 -4.27
CA SER A 15 3.90 5.30 -5.15
C SER A 15 4.00 3.90 -5.77
N LEU A 16 5.12 3.18 -5.64
CA LEU A 16 5.35 1.89 -6.31
C LEU A 16 4.38 0.78 -5.85
N ASP A 17 3.86 0.86 -4.64
CA ASP A 17 2.77 0.00 -4.15
C ASP A 17 1.50 0.14 -5.00
N SER A 18 1.18 1.38 -5.36
CA SER A 18 0.02 1.81 -6.13
C SER A 18 0.08 1.27 -7.55
N PHE A 19 1.29 1.20 -8.11
CA PHE A 19 1.53 0.52 -9.39
C PHE A 19 1.22 -0.97 -9.31
N THR A 20 1.67 -1.65 -8.26
CA THR A 20 1.46 -3.09 -8.07
C THR A 20 -0.02 -3.45 -7.91
N VAL A 21 -0.76 -2.61 -7.18
CA VAL A 21 -2.22 -2.70 -7.05
C VAL A 21 -2.91 -2.47 -8.39
N GLY A 22 -2.51 -1.42 -9.14
CA GLY A 22 -3.00 -1.15 -10.49
C GLY A 22 -2.77 -2.33 -11.44
N LEU A 23 -1.57 -2.91 -11.43
CA LEU A 23 -1.21 -4.09 -12.23
C LEU A 23 -2.09 -5.28 -11.92
N THR A 24 -2.31 -5.55 -10.62
CA THR A 24 -3.17 -6.64 -10.15
C THR A 24 -4.62 -6.46 -10.65
N TYR A 25 -5.16 -5.24 -10.57
CA TYR A 25 -6.51 -4.94 -11.06
C TYR A 25 -6.61 -5.00 -12.59
N GLY A 26 -5.59 -4.52 -13.31
CA GLY A 26 -5.51 -4.64 -14.77
C GLY A 26 -5.53 -6.10 -15.23
N MET A 27 -4.76 -6.98 -14.57
CA MET A 27 -4.77 -8.41 -14.86
C MET A 27 -6.13 -9.06 -14.58
N ARG A 28 -6.86 -8.57 -13.56
CA ARG A 28 -8.20 -9.03 -13.18
C ARG A 28 -9.34 -8.41 -13.99
N LYS A 29 -9.04 -7.50 -14.94
CA LYS A 29 -10.01 -6.73 -15.73
C LYS A 29 -10.94 -5.85 -14.88
N VAL A 30 -10.47 -5.39 -13.72
CA VAL A 30 -11.23 -4.46 -12.89
C VAL A 30 -11.04 -3.06 -13.44
N THR A 31 -12.14 -2.33 -13.58
CA THR A 31 -12.15 -0.94 -14.06
C THR A 31 -12.43 0.02 -12.92
N ILE A 32 -11.74 1.15 -12.89
CA ILE A 32 -11.94 2.19 -11.86
C ILE A 32 -12.55 3.42 -12.54
N PRO A 33 -13.81 3.77 -12.26
CA PRO A 33 -14.42 4.96 -12.82
C PRO A 33 -13.78 6.22 -12.22
N VAL A 34 -13.85 7.34 -12.95
CA VAL A 34 -13.24 8.63 -12.52
C VAL A 34 -13.73 9.08 -11.14
N LYS A 35 -15.01 8.83 -10.81
CA LYS A 35 -15.57 9.13 -9.49
C LYS A 35 -14.82 8.42 -8.36
N SER A 36 -14.40 7.18 -8.59
CA SER A 36 -13.64 6.38 -7.63
C SER A 36 -12.20 6.85 -7.51
N PHE A 37 -11.58 7.29 -8.61
CA PHE A 37 -10.26 7.93 -8.56
C PHE A 37 -10.26 9.21 -7.70
N ILE A 38 -11.32 10.02 -7.76
CA ILE A 38 -11.44 11.21 -6.91
C ILE A 38 -11.49 10.84 -5.43
N ILE A 39 -12.17 9.75 -5.07
CA ILE A 39 -12.25 9.27 -3.69
C ILE A 39 -10.88 8.77 -3.21
N ILE A 40 -10.20 7.97 -4.03
CA ILE A 40 -8.84 7.48 -3.73
C ILE A 40 -7.89 8.67 -3.54
N PHE A 41 -7.89 9.61 -4.49
CA PHE A 41 -7.08 10.82 -4.44
C PHE A 41 -7.34 11.62 -3.16
N ALA A 42 -8.60 11.91 -2.85
CA ALA A 42 -8.96 12.68 -1.65
C ALA A 42 -8.53 11.95 -0.37
N CYS A 43 -8.74 10.63 -0.31
CA CYS A 43 -8.36 9.82 0.83
C CYS A 43 -6.83 9.84 1.05
N THR A 44 -6.05 9.52 0.03
CA THR A 44 -4.59 9.49 0.09
C THR A 44 -4.02 10.88 0.42
N PHE A 45 -4.57 11.94 -0.17
CA PHE A 45 -4.16 13.31 0.10
C PHE A 45 -4.42 13.74 1.55
N ILE A 46 -5.62 13.47 2.08
CA ILE A 46 -5.98 13.79 3.47
C ILE A 46 -5.07 13.02 4.43
N VAL A 47 -4.90 11.71 4.22
CA VAL A 47 -4.07 10.87 5.08
C VAL A 47 -2.62 11.34 5.06
N LEU A 48 -2.05 11.65 3.90
CA LEU A 48 -0.69 12.20 3.81
C LEU A 48 -0.55 13.57 4.48
N LEU A 49 -1.50 14.49 4.28
CA LEU A 49 -1.47 15.78 4.98
C LEU A 49 -1.50 15.61 6.50
N THR A 50 -2.35 14.71 7.00
CA THR A 50 -2.40 14.41 8.44
C THR A 50 -1.12 13.73 8.92
N ALA A 51 -0.54 12.83 8.12
CA ALA A 51 0.71 12.15 8.43
C ALA A 51 1.87 13.15 8.56
N MET A 52 1.98 14.07 7.60
CA MET A 52 3.01 15.10 7.63
C MET A 52 2.80 16.10 8.76
N GLY A 53 1.56 16.46 9.07
CA GLY A 53 1.24 17.30 10.23
C GLY A 53 1.59 16.62 11.56
N ILE A 54 1.35 15.31 11.68
CA ILE A 54 1.79 14.53 12.84
C ILE A 54 3.32 14.45 12.87
N GLY A 55 3.98 14.24 11.74
CA GLY A 55 5.44 14.18 11.64
C GLY A 55 6.13 15.47 12.05
N SER A 56 5.61 16.63 11.63
CA SER A 56 6.16 17.93 12.04
C SER A 56 5.91 18.25 13.52
N LEU A 57 4.79 17.77 14.09
CA LEU A 57 4.59 17.83 15.54
C LEU A 57 5.59 16.94 16.29
N ILE A 58 5.91 15.76 15.76
CA ILE A 58 6.90 14.86 16.35
C ILE A 58 8.30 15.49 16.31
N GLU A 59 8.65 16.15 15.20
CA GLU A 59 9.93 16.84 15.02
C GLU A 59 10.21 17.89 16.11
N LEU A 60 9.16 18.58 16.59
CA LEU A 60 9.28 19.55 17.69
C LEU A 60 9.66 18.91 19.04
N PHE A 61 9.40 17.62 19.23
CA PHE A 61 9.65 16.90 20.49
C PHE A 61 10.81 15.92 20.43
N ILE A 62 11.24 15.49 19.24
CA ILE A 62 12.23 14.43 19.03
C ILE A 62 13.39 14.96 18.20
N SER A 63 14.62 14.77 18.67
CA SER A 63 15.81 15.08 17.87
C SER A 63 15.87 14.19 16.63
N TYR A 64 16.39 14.72 15.53
CA TYR A 64 16.57 13.99 14.26
C TYR A 64 17.26 12.63 14.46
N GLU A 65 18.33 12.58 15.26
CA GLU A 65 19.06 11.35 15.58
C GLU A 65 18.19 10.31 16.31
N ALA A 66 17.28 10.75 17.18
CA ALA A 66 16.35 9.85 17.88
C ALA A 66 15.28 9.32 16.92
N ALA A 67 14.76 10.16 16.01
CA ALA A 67 13.81 9.72 14.99
C ALA A 67 14.42 8.67 14.04
N GLU A 68 15.66 8.90 13.61
CA GLU A 68 16.41 7.97 12.75
C GLU A 68 16.61 6.60 13.43
N ARG A 69 17.05 6.61 14.71
CA ARG A 69 17.22 5.37 15.50
C ARG A 69 15.91 4.63 15.70
N VAL A 70 14.82 5.34 16.02
CA VAL A 70 13.49 4.73 16.21
C VAL A 70 12.99 4.11 14.92
N GLY A 71 13.08 4.81 13.79
CA GLY A 71 12.72 4.28 12.47
C GLY A 71 13.52 3.03 12.12
N GLY A 72 14.83 3.05 12.36
CA GLY A 72 15.72 1.90 12.17
C GLY A 72 15.32 0.69 13.03
N ILE A 73 15.06 0.89 14.31
CA ILE A 73 14.62 -0.17 15.24
C ILE A 73 13.29 -0.78 14.79
N ILE A 74 12.32 0.06 14.36
CA ILE A 74 11.02 -0.40 13.85
C ILE A 74 11.22 -1.27 12.60
N LEU A 75 12.02 -0.82 11.63
CA LEU A 75 12.30 -1.56 10.41
C LEU A 75 13.01 -2.89 10.68
N ILE A 76 14.00 -2.91 11.57
CA ILE A 76 14.69 -4.14 11.99
C ILE A 76 13.70 -5.11 12.63
N THR A 77 12.85 -4.63 13.54
CA THR A 77 11.87 -5.46 14.25
C THR A 77 10.85 -6.07 13.28
N ILE A 78 10.29 -5.26 12.37
CA ILE A 78 9.37 -5.73 11.32
C ILE A 78 10.08 -6.73 10.40
N GLY A 79 11.32 -6.46 9.99
CA GLY A 79 12.12 -7.34 9.14
C GLY A 79 12.39 -8.70 9.79
N ILE A 80 12.80 -8.71 11.07
CA ILE A 80 13.00 -9.94 11.84
C ILE A 80 11.69 -10.72 11.98
N TRP A 81 10.58 -10.04 12.29
CA TRP A 81 9.26 -10.67 12.40
C TRP A 81 8.83 -11.34 11.09
N VAL A 82 9.00 -10.66 9.96
CA VAL A 82 8.70 -11.19 8.62
C VAL A 82 9.59 -12.38 8.30
N LEU A 83 10.90 -12.30 8.56
CA LEU A 83 11.82 -13.42 8.37
C LEU A 83 11.45 -14.63 9.24
N TYR A 84 11.14 -14.41 10.53
CA TYR A 84 10.67 -15.45 11.44
C TYR A 84 9.39 -16.11 10.92
N GLN A 85 8.45 -15.32 10.39
CA GLN A 85 7.24 -15.84 9.76
C GLN A 85 7.56 -16.70 8.54
N PHE A 86 8.47 -16.27 7.65
CA PHE A 86 8.87 -17.04 6.48
C PHE A 86 9.58 -18.35 6.85
N LEU A 87 10.46 -18.32 7.85
CA LEU A 87 11.20 -19.50 8.35
C LEU A 87 10.30 -20.49 9.07
N THR A 88 9.30 -20.01 9.81
CA THR A 88 8.33 -20.84 10.55
C THR A 88 7.20 -21.37 9.65
N SER A 89 6.95 -20.77 8.49
CA SER A 89 5.80 -21.13 7.63
C SER A 89 6.05 -22.27 6.64
N GLN A 90 7.12 -23.07 6.74
CA GLN A 90 7.27 -24.26 5.89
C GLN A 90 6.29 -25.40 6.21
N ASP A 91 5.56 -25.37 7.34
CA ASP A 91 4.62 -26.44 7.70
C ASP A 91 3.14 -26.03 7.86
N THR A 92 2.72 -24.82 7.47
CA THR A 92 1.28 -24.49 7.51
C THR A 92 0.87 -23.47 6.45
N SER A 93 0.63 -23.97 5.22
CA SER A 93 -0.09 -23.25 4.16
C SER A 93 -1.58 -22.99 4.44
N GLU A 94 -2.09 -23.25 5.65
CA GLU A 94 -3.48 -22.95 6.02
C GLU A 94 -3.60 -22.48 7.48
N GLN A 95 -3.22 -21.25 7.81
CA GLN A 95 -3.81 -20.56 8.97
C GLN A 95 -3.62 -19.03 8.95
N ARG A 96 -4.26 -18.39 7.97
CA ARG A 96 -4.93 -17.09 8.21
C ARG A 96 -6.45 -17.27 8.35
N LYS A 97 -6.87 -18.41 8.91
CA LYS A 97 -8.16 -18.51 9.59
C LYS A 97 -7.98 -17.91 10.97
N SER A 98 -8.17 -16.59 11.08
CA SER A 98 -8.73 -16.07 12.32
C SER A 98 -10.15 -16.62 12.43
N THR A 99 -10.28 -17.82 13.01
CA THR A 99 -11.50 -18.25 13.70
C THR A 99 -11.56 -17.47 15.01
N ILE A 100 -11.89 -16.18 14.91
CA ILE A 100 -12.78 -15.64 15.92
C ILE A 100 -14.08 -16.37 15.63
N LYS A 101 -14.52 -17.23 16.56
CA LYS A 101 -15.90 -17.72 16.57
C LYS A 101 -16.77 -16.47 16.55
N ILE A 102 -17.27 -16.11 15.37
CA ILE A 102 -18.33 -15.11 15.28
C ILE A 102 -19.50 -15.81 15.96
N VAL A 103 -19.85 -15.33 17.15
CA VAL A 103 -21.16 -15.57 17.74
C VAL A 103 -22.15 -15.26 16.62
N ASP A 104 -22.94 -16.26 16.22
CA ASP A 104 -23.99 -16.13 15.22
C ASP A 104 -24.96 -15.01 15.64
N LEU A 105 -24.61 -13.78 15.27
CA LEU A 105 -25.47 -12.62 15.34
C LEU A 105 -25.67 -12.18 13.90
N GLU A 106 -26.79 -12.66 13.40
CA GLU A 106 -27.44 -12.41 12.12
C GLU A 106 -27.49 -10.90 11.80
N ILE A 107 -26.40 -10.32 11.29
CA ILE A 107 -26.42 -8.97 10.71
C ILE A 107 -25.69 -8.99 9.38
N LYS A 108 -26.41 -9.39 8.32
CA LYS A 108 -25.95 -9.53 6.93
C LYS A 108 -25.14 -8.32 6.40
N ARG A 109 -25.29 -7.12 6.97
CA ARG A 109 -24.57 -5.89 6.57
C ARG A 109 -23.21 -5.72 7.26
N LEU A 110 -23.09 -6.07 8.54
CA LEU A 110 -21.83 -5.95 9.31
C LEU A 110 -20.83 -7.05 8.93
N GLY A 111 -21.33 -8.25 8.62
CA GLY A 111 -20.50 -9.35 8.11
C GLY A 111 -19.78 -9.00 6.80
N LEU A 112 -20.39 -8.14 5.96
CA LEU A 112 -19.76 -7.65 4.74
C LEU A 112 -18.62 -6.68 5.06
N ILE A 113 -18.83 -5.71 5.96
CA ILE A 113 -17.82 -4.71 6.36
C ILE A 113 -16.61 -5.38 7.01
N ILE A 114 -16.83 -6.37 7.88
CA ILE A 114 -15.76 -7.14 8.52
C ILE A 114 -14.97 -7.96 7.48
N LYS A 115 -15.64 -8.51 6.46
CA LYS A 115 -15.01 -9.25 5.36
C LYS A 115 -14.23 -8.32 4.42
N ILE A 116 -14.73 -7.10 4.20
CA ILE A 116 -14.08 -6.02 3.43
C ILE A 116 -12.79 -5.55 4.10
N LEU A 117 -12.82 -5.32 5.42
CA LEU A 117 -11.64 -4.96 6.23
C LEU A 117 -10.56 -6.05 6.24
N LYS A 118 -10.92 -7.31 5.99
CA LYS A 118 -9.97 -8.44 6.06
C LYS A 118 -9.07 -8.54 4.82
N LYS A 119 -9.47 -7.96 3.69
CA LYS A 119 -8.72 -7.94 2.42
C LYS A 119 -8.91 -6.62 1.66
N PRO A 120 -8.49 -5.48 2.21
CA PRO A 120 -8.80 -4.18 1.63
C PRO A 120 -8.08 -3.92 0.29
N THR A 121 -7.01 -4.66 0.00
CA THR A 121 -6.27 -4.64 -1.28
C THR A 121 -6.94 -5.47 -2.38
N GLU A 122 -7.99 -6.23 -2.09
CA GLU A 122 -8.90 -6.83 -3.08
C GLU A 122 -10.22 -6.05 -3.08
N ALA A 123 -10.18 -4.78 -3.50
CA ALA A 123 -11.25 -3.81 -3.28
C ALA A 123 -12.53 -4.07 -4.08
N ASP A 124 -12.49 -4.87 -5.14
CA ASP A 124 -13.68 -5.35 -5.87
C ASP A 124 -14.37 -6.45 -5.04
N PHE A 125 -15.08 -6.04 -3.99
CA PHE A 125 -15.68 -6.92 -2.99
C PHE A 125 -16.96 -7.57 -3.51
N ASP A 126 -17.69 -6.86 -4.37
CA ASP A 126 -18.91 -7.36 -4.99
C ASP A 126 -18.65 -8.13 -6.30
N ARG A 127 -17.39 -8.18 -6.77
CA ARG A 127 -16.96 -8.83 -8.02
C ARG A 127 -17.70 -8.31 -9.25
N SER A 128 -18.14 -7.05 -9.21
CA SER A 128 -18.77 -6.38 -10.33
C SER A 128 -17.79 -6.10 -11.47
N GLY A 129 -16.48 -6.11 -11.18
CA GLY A 129 -15.45 -5.69 -12.13
C GLY A 129 -15.35 -4.17 -12.28
N THR A 130 -16.07 -3.41 -11.44
CA THR A 130 -16.06 -1.95 -11.38
C THR A 130 -15.90 -1.48 -9.94
N ILE A 131 -14.88 -0.69 -9.64
CA ILE A 131 -14.69 -0.20 -8.26
C ILE A 131 -15.74 0.87 -7.94
N GLY A 132 -16.70 0.52 -7.08
CA GLY A 132 -17.72 1.42 -6.55
C GLY A 132 -17.15 2.46 -5.58
N SER A 133 -17.95 3.45 -5.18
CA SER A 133 -17.48 4.54 -4.30
C SER A 133 -17.04 4.07 -2.91
N THR A 134 -17.74 3.10 -2.32
CA THR A 134 -17.37 2.50 -1.02
C THR A 134 -16.10 1.67 -1.14
N GLU A 135 -15.97 0.92 -2.24
CA GLU A 135 -14.79 0.11 -2.55
C GLU A 135 -13.55 0.99 -2.77
N ALA A 136 -13.74 2.11 -3.46
CA ALA A 136 -12.71 3.13 -3.65
C ALA A 136 -12.25 3.75 -2.34
N LEU A 137 -13.15 3.93 -1.37
CA LEU A 137 -12.81 4.45 -0.04
C LEU A 137 -11.94 3.45 0.72
N PHE A 138 -12.28 2.16 0.72
CA PHE A 138 -11.44 1.13 1.34
C PHE A 138 -10.10 0.97 0.62
N LEU A 139 -10.10 1.03 -0.71
CA LEU A 139 -8.89 0.98 -1.51
C LEU A 139 -7.98 2.17 -1.20
N GLY A 140 -8.54 3.39 -1.22
CA GLY A 140 -7.81 4.62 -0.91
C GLY A 140 -7.24 4.62 0.50
N LEU A 141 -7.99 4.13 1.49
CA LEU A 141 -7.48 3.99 2.85
C LEU A 141 -6.32 2.99 2.91
N ALA A 142 -6.47 1.82 2.28
CA ALA A 142 -5.40 0.81 2.24
C ALA A 142 -4.12 1.34 1.59
N LEU A 143 -4.27 2.03 0.46
CA LEU A 143 -3.20 2.64 -0.34
C LEU A 143 -2.66 3.96 0.22
N SER A 144 -3.18 4.40 1.36
CA SER A 144 -2.71 5.62 2.03
C SER A 144 -1.97 5.28 3.32
N LEU A 145 -2.19 4.09 3.87
CA LEU A 145 -1.53 3.61 5.08
C LEU A 145 -0.06 3.26 4.84
N ASP A 146 0.27 2.76 3.65
CA ASP A 146 1.66 2.59 3.18
C ASP A 146 2.38 3.94 3.07
N SER A 147 1.70 4.92 2.49
CA SER A 147 2.19 6.30 2.29
C SER A 147 2.20 7.10 3.59
N PHE A 148 1.44 6.71 4.62
CA PHE A 148 1.36 7.39 5.91
C PHE A 148 2.72 7.41 6.62
N GLY A 149 3.39 6.26 6.68
CA GLY A 149 4.74 6.17 7.26
C GLY A 149 5.75 7.03 6.51
N ALA A 150 5.65 7.03 5.17
CA ALA A 150 6.48 7.88 4.34
C ALA A 150 6.17 9.38 4.51
N GLY A 151 4.91 9.76 4.77
CA GLY A 151 4.52 11.12 5.11
C GLY A 151 5.14 11.60 6.42
N ILE A 152 5.11 10.78 7.47
CA ILE A 152 5.80 11.09 8.73
C ILE A 152 7.32 11.23 8.48
N GLY A 153 7.92 10.28 7.77
CA GLY A 153 9.34 10.32 7.44
C GLY A 153 9.75 11.54 6.60
N ALA A 154 8.92 11.93 5.63
CA ALA A 154 9.13 13.11 4.79
C ALA A 154 9.06 14.41 5.61
N ALA A 155 8.16 14.48 6.60
CA ALA A 155 8.08 15.64 7.48
C ALA A 155 9.34 15.80 8.34
N LEU A 156 9.94 14.71 8.81
CA LEU A 156 11.18 14.73 9.58
C LEU A 156 12.44 15.15 8.79
N ILE A 157 12.33 15.22 7.46
CA ILE A 157 13.40 15.70 6.55
C ILE A 157 13.00 17.10 6.00
N ASP A 158 12.14 17.83 6.72
CA ASP A 158 11.71 19.19 6.40
C ASP A 158 11.06 19.37 5.01
N LEU A 159 10.47 18.30 4.45
CA LEU A 159 9.83 18.41 3.14
C LEU A 159 8.51 19.20 3.25
N PRO A 160 8.22 20.09 2.27
CA PRO A 160 7.01 20.92 2.30
C PRO A 160 5.73 20.05 2.27
N PRO A 161 4.86 20.12 3.30
CA PRO A 161 3.77 19.15 3.47
C PRO A 161 2.76 19.08 2.32
N ILE A 162 2.33 20.25 1.85
CA ILE A 162 1.35 20.38 0.78
C ILE A 162 1.92 19.84 -0.53
N LEU A 163 3.18 20.19 -0.82
CA LEU A 163 3.82 19.88 -2.09
C LEU A 163 4.14 18.38 -2.19
N PHE A 164 4.67 17.77 -1.13
CA PHE A 164 4.90 16.33 -1.06
C PHE A 164 3.59 15.55 -1.16
N SER A 165 2.55 15.95 -0.41
CA SER A 165 1.24 15.29 -0.44
C SER A 165 0.61 15.32 -1.84
N ILE A 166 0.70 16.45 -2.56
CA ILE A 166 0.22 16.54 -3.95
C ILE A 166 1.02 15.60 -4.86
N VAL A 167 2.36 15.64 -4.78
CA VAL A 167 3.22 14.84 -5.66
C VAL A 167 2.99 13.35 -5.46
N VAL A 168 2.95 12.86 -4.22
CA VAL A 168 2.67 11.44 -3.94
C VAL A 168 1.27 11.07 -4.42
N THR A 169 0.24 11.85 -4.07
CA THR A 169 -1.14 11.50 -4.43
C THR A 169 -1.34 11.46 -5.96
N VAL A 170 -0.79 12.44 -6.68
CA VAL A 170 -0.82 12.46 -8.15
C VAL A 170 -0.04 11.28 -8.73
N SER A 171 1.17 11.04 -8.22
CA SER A 171 2.02 9.93 -8.65
C SER A 171 1.34 8.57 -8.42
N SER A 172 0.75 8.32 -7.26
CA SER A 172 -0.02 7.11 -6.95
C SER A 172 -1.18 6.90 -7.92
N VAL A 173 -1.97 7.95 -8.22
CA VAL A 173 -3.07 7.84 -9.20
C VAL A 173 -2.56 7.51 -10.60
N ILE A 174 -1.48 8.17 -11.04
CA ILE A 174 -0.84 7.88 -12.32
C ILE A 174 -0.33 6.43 -12.35
N PHE A 175 0.29 5.97 -11.27
CA PHE A 175 0.82 4.61 -11.16
C PHE A 175 -0.28 3.56 -11.12
N VAL A 176 -1.42 3.82 -10.48
CA VAL A 176 -2.60 2.94 -10.55
C VAL A 176 -3.10 2.86 -12.00
N MET A 177 -3.26 4.00 -12.69
CA MET A 177 -3.72 4.01 -14.09
C MET A 177 -2.74 3.29 -15.03
N ALA A 178 -1.44 3.58 -14.90
CA ALA A 178 -0.39 2.93 -15.67
C ALA A 178 -0.35 1.42 -15.39
N GLY A 179 -0.45 1.04 -14.11
CA GLY A 179 -0.53 -0.34 -13.66
C GLY A 179 -1.73 -1.07 -14.28
N ILE A 180 -2.92 -0.47 -14.29
CA ILE A 180 -4.12 -1.08 -14.90
C ILE A 180 -3.90 -1.32 -16.41
N ASN A 181 -3.43 -0.31 -17.13
CA ASN A 181 -3.19 -0.41 -18.57
C ASN A 181 -2.15 -1.48 -18.90
N ILE A 182 -1.04 -1.50 -18.17
CA ILE A 182 0.02 -2.52 -18.31
C ILE A 182 -0.53 -3.91 -17.93
N GLY A 183 -1.22 -4.03 -16.81
CA GLY A 183 -1.83 -5.29 -16.36
C GLY A 183 -2.81 -5.87 -17.37
N LEU A 184 -3.57 -5.04 -18.08
CA LEU A 184 -4.46 -5.45 -19.17
C LEU A 184 -3.70 -6.03 -20.37
N ILE A 185 -2.56 -5.43 -20.75
CA ILE A 185 -1.69 -5.90 -21.82
C ILE A 185 -1.08 -7.26 -21.46
N PHE A 186 -0.53 -7.36 -20.24
CA PHE A 186 0.17 -8.56 -19.75
C PHE A 186 -0.78 -9.75 -19.50
N ARG A 187 -2.10 -9.51 -19.39
CA ARG A 187 -3.12 -10.54 -19.18
C ARG A 187 -3.10 -11.68 -20.20
N ASN A 188 -2.86 -11.36 -21.48
CA ASN A 188 -2.98 -12.34 -22.57
C ASN A 188 -1.70 -13.16 -22.80
N MET A 189 -0.62 -12.82 -22.08
CA MET A 189 0.64 -13.54 -22.15
C MET A 189 0.63 -14.69 -21.14
N ASN A 190 0.57 -15.94 -21.62
CA ASN A 190 0.60 -17.14 -20.77
C ASN A 190 1.83 -17.20 -19.83
N TRP A 191 2.91 -16.49 -20.14
CA TRP A 191 4.10 -16.36 -19.30
C TRP A 191 3.84 -15.55 -18.01
N VAL A 192 2.90 -14.61 -18.02
CA VAL A 192 2.61 -13.75 -16.86
C VAL A 192 1.81 -14.49 -15.79
N LYS A 193 0.99 -15.48 -16.15
CA LYS A 193 0.40 -16.41 -15.17
C LYS A 193 1.46 -17.21 -14.42
N LYS A 194 2.61 -17.48 -15.05
CA LYS A 194 3.80 -18.08 -14.40
C LYS A 194 4.62 -17.06 -13.58
N LEU A 195 4.39 -15.74 -13.70
CA LEU A 195 5.04 -14.71 -12.86
C LEU A 195 4.44 -14.60 -11.45
N THR A 196 3.42 -15.41 -11.11
CA THR A 196 2.95 -15.57 -9.72
C THR A 196 4.08 -16.05 -8.78
N PHE A 197 5.13 -16.68 -9.32
CA PHE A 197 6.34 -17.11 -8.59
C PHE A 197 7.42 -16.01 -8.47
N LEU A 198 7.27 -14.87 -9.15
CA LEU A 198 8.27 -13.81 -9.22
C LEU A 198 8.57 -13.12 -7.87
N PRO A 199 7.59 -12.84 -6.99
CA PRO A 199 7.87 -12.32 -5.65
C PRO A 199 8.74 -13.29 -4.83
N GLY A 200 8.55 -14.59 -4.99
CA GLY A 200 9.35 -15.63 -4.33
C GLY A 200 10.79 -15.67 -4.86
N ILE A 201 10.98 -15.57 -6.18
CA ILE A 201 12.31 -15.51 -6.80
C ILE A 201 13.04 -14.21 -6.44
N ALA A 202 12.33 -13.08 -6.39
CA ALA A 202 12.90 -11.80 -5.98
C ALA A 202 13.36 -11.82 -4.51
N LEU A 203 12.56 -12.43 -3.61
CA LEU A 203 12.96 -12.66 -2.21
C LEU A 203 14.21 -13.53 -2.10
N ILE A 204 14.30 -14.61 -2.89
CA ILE A 204 15.47 -15.49 -2.93
C ILE A 204 16.71 -14.73 -3.43
N LEU A 205 16.59 -13.97 -4.52
CA LEU A 205 17.69 -13.18 -5.08
C LEU A 205 18.15 -12.07 -4.13
N ILE A 206 17.22 -11.35 -3.49
CA ILE A 206 17.55 -10.34 -2.48
C ILE A 206 18.23 -10.99 -1.28
N GLY A 207 17.80 -12.18 -0.86
CA GLY A 207 18.44 -12.95 0.22
C GLY A 207 19.87 -13.40 -0.13
N ILE A 208 20.09 -13.84 -1.37
CA ILE A 208 21.41 -14.24 -1.86
C ILE A 208 22.34 -13.03 -2.00
N PHE A 209 21.84 -11.89 -2.49
CA PHE A 209 22.62 -10.65 -2.62
C PHE A 209 23.02 -10.03 -1.27
N LYS A 210 22.37 -10.45 -0.18
CA LYS A 210 22.64 -9.99 1.17
C LYS A 210 23.63 -10.88 1.93
N ILE A 211 24.05 -11.99 1.33
CA ILE A 211 25.17 -12.86 1.75
C ILE A 211 26.40 -12.48 0.94
#